data_AF-A0A087T864-F1
#
_entry.id   AF-A0A087T864-F1
#
_cell.length_a   1.000
_cell.length_b   1.000
_cell.length_c   1.000
_cell.angle_alpha   90.00
_cell.angle_beta   90.00
_cell.angle_gamma   90.00
#
_symmetry.space_group_name_H-M   'P 1'
#
loop_
_entity.id
_entity.type
_entity.pdbx_description
1 polymer ?
#
loop_
_entity_poly.entity_id
_entity_poly.type
_entity_poly.pdbx_seq_one_letter_code
_entity_poly.pdbx_strand_id
1 'polypeptide(L)'
;MINELIREYLIYNGYLFTESVLVAESGQPQFQLEREFLKDWLRVKVTKDAEELPLLYGLIASTKEDTNPSASADMPVSLTQT
;
A
#
# COMPACT_ATOMS: atom_id res chain seq x y z
N MET A 1 -12.72 -3.24 -5.54
CA MET A 1 -11.56 -2.35 -5.30
C MET A 1 -10.39 -3.10 -4.68
N ILE A 2 -10.57 -3.80 -3.54
CA ILE A 2 -9.53 -4.72 -3.02
C ILE A 2 -9.09 -5.76 -4.06
N ASN A 3 -10.03 -6.30 -4.82
CA ASN A 3 -9.73 -7.25 -5.88
C ASN A 3 -8.82 -6.67 -6.97
N GLU A 4 -8.83 -5.36 -7.24
CA GLU A 4 -7.89 -4.76 -8.21
C GLU A 4 -6.46 -4.67 -7.65
N LEU A 5 -6.32 -4.39 -6.35
CA LEU A 5 -5.02 -4.42 -5.69
C LEU A 5 -4.44 -5.83 -5.66
N ILE A 6 -5.31 -6.82 -5.41
CA ILE A 6 -4.94 -8.23 -5.49
C ILE A 6 -4.57 -8.59 -6.94
N ARG A 7 -5.37 -8.18 -7.92
CA ARG A 7 -5.13 -8.42 -9.35
C ARG A 7 -3.80 -7.85 -9.81
N GLU A 8 -3.50 -6.59 -9.47
CA GLU A 8 -2.21 -5.94 -9.74
C GLU A 8 -1.05 -6.73 -9.13
N TYR A 9 -1.17 -7.14 -7.85
CA TYR A 9 -0.18 -7.97 -7.18
C TYR A 9 0.02 -9.32 -7.89
N LEU A 10 -1.06 -9.98 -8.31
CA LEU A 10 -0.98 -11.27 -9.00
C LEU A 10 -0.24 -11.14 -10.33
N ILE A 11 -0.58 -10.12 -11.12
CA ILE A 11 0.06 -9.86 -12.42
C ILE A 11 1.54 -9.54 -12.24
N TYR A 12 1.87 -8.63 -11.31
CA TYR A 12 3.25 -8.25 -11.03
C TYR A 12 4.13 -9.44 -10.64
N ASN A 13 3.60 -10.36 -9.83
CA ASN A 13 4.34 -11.55 -9.38
C ASN A 13 4.21 -12.75 -10.34
N GLY A 14 3.56 -12.60 -11.50
CA GLY A 14 3.45 -13.65 -12.51
C GLY A 14 2.41 -14.75 -12.23
N TYR A 15 1.48 -14.53 -11.31
CA TYR A 15 0.41 -15.47 -10.97
C TYR A 15 -0.78 -15.42 -11.95
N LEU A 16 -0.50 -15.59 -13.24
CA LEU A 16 -1.47 -15.35 -14.33
C LEU A 16 -2.70 -16.29 -14.27
N PHE A 17 -2.51 -17.56 -13.89
CA PHE A 17 -3.64 -18.49 -13.77
C PHE A 17 -4.57 -18.12 -12.60
N THR A 18 -3.98 -17.69 -11.49
CA THR A 18 -4.75 -17.23 -10.32
C THR A 18 -5.49 -15.94 -10.63
N GLU A 19 -4.89 -15.03 -11.39
CA GLU A 19 -5.57 -13.82 -11.87
C GLU A 19 -6.78 -14.16 -12.73
N SER A 20 -6.63 -15.10 -13.68
CA SER A 20 -7.73 -15.50 -14.56
C SER A 20 -8.91 -16.09 -13.78
N VAL A 21 -8.63 -16.93 -12.77
CA VAL A 21 -9.67 -17.48 -11.89
C VAL A 21 -10.30 -16.37 -11.05
N LEU A 22 -9.51 -15.47 -10.48
CA LEU A 22 -10.02 -14.33 -9.71
C LEU A 22 -11.00 -13.49 -10.53
N VAL A 23 -10.67 -13.17 -11.77
CA VAL A 23 -11.54 -12.39 -12.67
C VAL A 23 -12.85 -13.13 -12.94
N ALA A 24 -12.78 -14.43 -13.26
CA ALA A 24 -13.96 -15.24 -13.55
C ALA A 24 -14.87 -15.42 -12.32
N GLU A 25 -14.30 -15.75 -11.16
CA GLU A 25 -15.04 -16.06 -9.93
C GLU A 25 -15.63 -14.80 -9.27
N SER A 26 -14.95 -13.67 -9.36
CA SER A 26 -15.42 -12.42 -8.76
C SER A 26 -16.38 -11.63 -9.64
N GLY A 27 -16.59 -12.06 -10.89
CA GLY A 27 -17.36 -11.31 -11.88
C GLY A 27 -16.75 -9.96 -12.22
N GLN A 28 -15.43 -9.78 -12.03
CA GLN A 28 -14.74 -8.56 -12.39
C GLN A 28 -14.67 -8.38 -13.90
N PRO A 29 -14.66 -7.13 -14.38
CA PRO A 29 -14.43 -6.88 -15.80
C PRO A 29 -13.03 -7.34 -16.23
N GLN A 30 -12.91 -7.75 -17.50
CA GLN A 30 -11.61 -8.10 -18.09
C GLN A 30 -10.61 -6.94 -18.07
N PHE A 31 -11.10 -5.70 -18.20
CA PHE A 31 -10.24 -4.52 -18.16
C PHE A 31 -9.80 -4.24 -16.72
N GLN A 32 -8.57 -3.76 -16.56
CA GLN A 32 -8.03 -3.33 -15.27
C GLN A 32 -8.40 -1.86 -15.03
N LEU A 33 -8.65 -1.52 -13.78
CA LEU A 33 -8.84 -0.13 -13.38
C LEU A 33 -7.53 0.65 -13.51
N GLU A 34 -7.65 1.93 -13.85
CA GLU A 34 -6.49 2.79 -14.00
C GLU A 34 -5.80 3.02 -12.66
N ARG A 35 -4.47 2.94 -12.68
CA ARG A 35 -3.66 2.99 -11.47
C ARG A 35 -3.74 4.33 -10.75
N GLU A 36 -3.87 5.42 -11.49
CA GLU A 36 -4.03 6.76 -10.90
C GLU A 36 -5.32 6.86 -10.09
N PHE A 37 -6.42 6.30 -10.60
CA PHE A 37 -7.68 6.23 -9.86
C PHE A 37 -7.53 5.47 -8.53
N LEU A 38 -6.77 4.37 -8.53
CA LEU A 38 -6.49 3.60 -7.30
C LEU A 38 -5.66 4.42 -6.31
N LYS A 39 -4.61 5.11 -6.77
CA LYS A 39 -3.77 5.98 -5.94
C LYS A 39 -4.61 7.09 -5.29
N ASP A 40 -5.46 7.75 -6.07
CA ASP A 40 -6.33 8.83 -5.60
C ASP A 40 -7.37 8.32 -4.59
N TRP A 41 -8.00 7.19 -4.87
CA TRP A 41 -9.01 6.61 -4.00
C TRP A 41 -8.41 6.17 -2.65
N LEU A 42 -7.22 5.58 -2.67
CA LEU A 42 -6.53 5.09 -1.47
C LEU A 42 -5.77 6.19 -0.72
N ARG A 43 -5.64 7.39 -1.31
CA ARG A 43 -4.82 8.51 -0.78
C ARG A 43 -3.37 8.10 -0.46
N VAL A 44 -2.83 7.14 -1.20
CA VAL A 44 -1.48 6.61 -1.00
C VAL A 44 -0.49 7.48 -1.74
N LYS A 45 0.50 8.01 -1.02
CA LYS A 45 1.65 8.67 -1.62
C LYS A 45 2.71 7.62 -1.94
N VAL A 46 2.70 7.13 -3.18
CA VAL A 46 3.75 6.23 -3.67
C VAL A 46 4.99 7.07 -3.96
N THR A 47 6.13 6.70 -3.39
CA THR A 47 7.42 7.32 -3.71
C THR A 47 7.83 6.94 -5.13
N LYS A 48 8.68 7.75 -5.78
CA LYS A 48 9.16 7.47 -7.14
C LYS A 48 9.82 6.09 -7.26
N ASP A 49 10.51 5.67 -6.20
CA ASP A 49 11.21 4.38 -6.15
C ASP A 49 10.26 3.17 -6.07
N ALA A 50 9.01 3.39 -5.64
CA ALA A 50 7.98 2.36 -5.50
C ALA A 50 6.93 2.42 -6.62
N GLU A 51 7.13 3.27 -7.63
CA GLU A 51 6.16 3.47 -8.70
C GLU A 51 5.93 2.22 -9.55
N GLU A 52 6.93 1.35 -9.68
CA GLU A 52 6.83 0.08 -10.40
C GLU A 52 6.32 -1.09 -9.53
N LEU A 53 6.27 -0.91 -8.21
CA LEU A 53 5.84 -1.96 -7.26
C LEU A 53 4.32 -1.94 -7.09
N PRO A 54 3.64 -3.08 -6.86
CA PRO A 54 2.20 -3.11 -6.61
C PRO A 54 1.77 -2.15 -5.49
N LEU A 55 0.64 -1.46 -5.66
CA LEU A 55 0.11 -0.52 -4.66
C LEU A 55 -0.15 -1.20 -3.31
N LEU A 56 -0.45 -2.50 -3.34
CA LEU A 56 -0.61 -3.31 -2.13
C LEU A 56 0.65 -3.30 -1.25
N TYR A 57 1.85 -3.27 -1.84
CA TYR A 57 3.10 -3.21 -1.07
C TYR A 57 3.24 -1.86 -0.36
N GLY A 58 2.94 -0.76 -1.06
CA GLY A 58 2.96 0.59 -0.49
C GLY A 58 1.99 0.75 0.70
N LEU A 59 0.79 0.19 0.58
CA LEU A 59 -0.22 0.20 1.65
C LEU A 59 0.25 -0.54 2.92
N ILE A 60 0.88 -1.71 2.76
CA ILE A 60 1.38 -2.50 3.89
C ILE A 60 2.58 -1.80 4.53
N ALA A 61 3.45 -1.19 3.72
CA ALA A 61 4.59 -0.44 4.20
C ALA A 61 4.15 0.80 5.02
N SER A 62 3.18 1.57 4.54
CA SER A 62 2.68 2.76 5.24
C SER A 62 2.03 2.42 6.59
N THR A 63 1.36 1.27 6.68
CA THR A 63 0.74 0.80 7.94
C THR A 63 1.78 0.59 9.06
N LYS A 64 3.03 0.27 8.71
CA LYS A 64 4.12 0.07 9.68
C LYS A 64 4.73 1.38 10.17
N GLU A 65 4.68 2.45 9.38
CA GLU A 65 5.20 3.76 9.79
C GLU A 65 4.31 4.40 10.87
N ASP A 66 2.98 4.24 10.75
CA ASP A 66 2.02 4.71 11.76
C ASP A 66 2.15 4.00 13.12
N THR A 67 2.84 2.86 13.17
CA THR A 67 3.08 2.06 14.39
C THR A 67 4.45 2.29 15.03
N ASN A 68 5.15 3.37 14.70
CA ASN A 68 6.37 3.77 15.41
C ASN A 68 6.02 4.78 16.53
N PRO A 69 5.82 4.38 17.80
CA PRO A 69 5.65 5.29 18.92
C PRO A 69 7.01 5.89 19.30
N SER A 70 7.61 6.70 18.44
CA SER A 70 8.77 7.52 18.80
C SER A 70 8.34 8.97 19.02
N ALA A 71 7.60 9.19 20.11
CA ALA A 71 7.47 10.48 20.78
C ALA A 71 7.12 10.30 22.28
N SER A 72 7.81 9.36 22.95
CA SER A 72 7.82 9.27 24.41
C SER A 72 9.28 9.13 24.89
N ALA A 73 10.07 10.20 24.74
CA ALA A 73 11.29 10.44 25.52
C ALA A 73 11.96 11.74 25.05
N ASP A 74 11.35 12.90 25.35
CA ASP A 74 12.10 14.16 25.42
C ASP A 74 11.61 14.92 26.66
N MET A 75 12.09 14.48 27.82
CA MET A 75 12.27 15.37 28.96
C MET A 75 13.77 15.49 29.20
N PRO A 76 14.41 16.61 28.83
CA PRO A 76 15.61 17.02 29.50
C PRO A 76 15.21 17.65 30.83
N VAL A 77 15.64 16.97 31.89
CA VAL A 77 15.65 17.41 33.28
C VAL A 77 16.27 18.81 33.39
N SER A 78 15.48 19.82 33.75
CA SER A 78 16.03 21.07 34.30
C SER A 78 16.35 20.86 35.77
N LEU A 79 17.56 20.40 36.05
CA LEU A 79 18.23 20.60 37.33
C LEU A 79 19.23 21.76 37.20
N THR A 80 19.42 22.49 38.31
CA THR A 80 20.30 23.66 38.58
C THR A 80 19.77 25.03 38.11
N GLN A 81 19.80 26.12 38.90
CA GLN A 81 20.61 26.44 40.09
C GLN A 81 20.09 27.70 40.82
N THR A 82 20.36 27.75 42.14
CA THR A 82 20.52 28.90 43.08
C THR A 82 19.33 29.81 43.43
#